data_AF-A0A6A0HMW3-F1
#
_entry.id   AF-A0A6A0HMW3-F1
#
_cell.length_a   1.000
_cell.length_b   1.000
_cell.length_c   1.000
_cell.angle_alpha   90.00
_cell.angle_beta   90.00
_cell.angle_gamma   90.00
#
_symmetry.space_group_name_H-M   'P 1'
#
loop_
_entity.id
_entity.type
_entity.pdbx_description
1 polymer ?
#
loop_
_entity_poly.entity_id
_entity_poly.type
_entity_poly.pdbx_seq_one_letter_code
_entity_poly.pdbx_strand_id
1 'polypeptide(L)'
;MRARIAKRSKYRCCYCHGREALMGVRLQIDHIIPRIAGGVSRDENLCLACSSCNRAKSTQTHTRDPLSRLIVPLYNPNAQKWFDHFRWTQDGTRVVGLALRPGYRFGVASQ
;
A
#
# COMPACT_ATOMS: atom_id res chain seq x y z
N MET A 1 12.99 -4.87 -14.84
CA MET A 1 11.97 -4.04 -14.14
C MET A 1 11.51 -4.66 -12.82
N ARG A 2 10.75 -5.78 -12.81
CA ARG A 2 10.26 -6.39 -11.55
C ARG A 2 11.33 -6.68 -10.50
N ALA A 3 12.44 -7.32 -10.88
CA ALA A 3 13.50 -7.69 -9.93
C ALA A 3 14.03 -6.48 -9.15
N ARG A 4 14.13 -5.32 -9.80
CA ARG A 4 14.54 -4.06 -9.18
C ARG A 4 13.52 -3.56 -8.16
N ILE A 5 12.24 -3.54 -8.52
CA ILE A 5 11.14 -3.17 -7.62
C ILE A 5 11.12 -4.11 -6.40
N ALA A 6 11.31 -5.42 -6.63
CA ALA A 6 11.35 -6.40 -5.55
C ALA A 6 12.51 -6.19 -4.58
N LYS A 7 13.70 -5.93 -5.10
CA LYS A 7 14.89 -5.64 -4.29
C LYS A 7 14.71 -4.33 -3.49
N ARG A 8 14.20 -3.26 -4.12
CA ARG A 8 13.87 -1.98 -3.47
C ARG A 8 12.90 -2.18 -2.30
N SER A 9 11.82 -2.93 -2.53
CA SER A 9 10.78 -3.19 -1.53
C SER A 9 11.19 -4.24 -0.50
N LYS A 10 12.44 -4.76 -0.53
CA LYS A 10 12.91 -5.86 0.33
C LYS A 10 11.95 -7.06 0.34
N TYR A 11 11.34 -7.35 -0.81
CA TYR A 11 10.34 -8.40 -0.97
C TYR A 11 9.14 -8.26 -0.01
N ARG A 12 8.70 -7.02 0.22
CA ARG A 12 7.53 -6.70 1.07
C ARG A 12 6.45 -6.00 0.28
N CYS A 13 5.21 -6.25 0.67
CA CYS A 13 4.05 -5.51 0.19
C CYS A 13 4.19 -4.03 0.60
N CYS A 14 4.01 -3.11 -0.34
CA CYS A 14 4.06 -1.67 -0.09
C CYS A 14 2.96 -1.16 0.85
N TYR A 15 1.83 -1.89 0.94
CA TYR A 15 0.67 -1.49 1.72
C TYR A 15 0.64 -2.13 3.11
N CYS A 16 0.79 -3.46 3.20
CA CYS A 16 0.76 -4.13 4.49
C CYS A 16 2.14 -4.43 5.09
N HIS A 17 3.23 -4.25 4.34
CA HIS A 17 4.60 -4.58 4.80
C HIS A 17 4.86 -6.09 5.08
N GLY A 18 3.90 -6.96 4.73
CA GLY A 18 4.04 -8.41 4.77
C GLY A 18 5.08 -8.92 3.76
N ARG A 19 5.81 -9.98 4.12
CA ARG A 19 6.94 -10.53 3.35
C ARG A 19 6.44 -11.54 2.31
N GLU A 20 6.95 -11.45 1.08
CA GLU A 20 6.65 -12.42 0.00
C GLU A 20 6.89 -13.87 0.47
N ALA A 21 7.99 -14.12 1.20
CA ALA A 21 8.35 -15.43 1.73
C ALA A 21 7.31 -16.05 2.70
N LEU A 22 6.49 -15.23 3.37
CA LEU A 22 5.47 -15.72 4.30
C LEU A 22 4.09 -15.89 3.65
N MET A 23 3.91 -15.39 2.42
CA MET A 23 2.62 -15.41 1.75
C MET A 23 2.41 -16.66 0.88
N GLY A 24 3.47 -17.44 0.61
CA GLY A 24 3.41 -18.59 -0.29
C GLY A 24 3.09 -18.23 -1.75
N VAL A 25 2.89 -16.95 -2.05
CA VAL A 25 2.60 -16.42 -3.38
C VAL A 25 3.48 -15.21 -3.68
N ARG A 26 3.78 -15.04 -4.96
CA ARG A 26 4.59 -13.94 -5.45
C ARG A 26 3.82 -12.61 -5.36
N LEU A 27 4.47 -11.56 -4.85
CA LEU A 27 3.93 -10.21 -4.89
C LEU A 27 3.87 -9.70 -6.32
N GLN A 28 2.79 -8.98 -6.62
CA GLN A 28 2.48 -8.41 -7.92
C GLN A 28 3.03 -6.99 -8.02
N ILE A 29 3.34 -6.55 -9.24
CA ILE A 29 3.58 -5.13 -9.49
C ILE A 29 2.22 -4.43 -9.50
N ASP A 30 2.12 -3.35 -8.73
CA ASP A 30 0.96 -2.47 -8.70
C ASP A 30 1.37 -1.05 -9.10
N HIS A 31 0.45 -0.34 -9.76
CA HIS A 31 0.57 1.05 -10.14
C HIS A 31 -0.05 1.94 -9.05
N ILE A 32 0.75 2.80 -8.43
CA ILE A 32 0.31 3.72 -7.38
C ILE A 32 -0.80 4.62 -7.92
N ILE A 33 -0.55 5.30 -9.04
CA ILE A 33 -1.56 5.88 -9.93
C ILE A 33 -1.93 4.82 -10.96
N PRO A 34 -3.18 4.31 -10.98
CA PRO A 34 -3.61 3.29 -11.93
C PRO A 34 -3.48 3.75 -13.39
N ARG A 35 -3.27 2.80 -14.31
CA ARG A 35 -3.19 3.08 -15.75
C ARG A 35 -4.44 3.80 -16.29
N ILE A 36 -5.63 3.45 -15.81
CA ILE A 36 -6.89 4.08 -16.21
C ILE A 36 -6.98 5.55 -15.77
N ALA A 37 -6.21 5.94 -14.76
CA ALA A 37 -6.06 7.32 -14.30
C ALA A 37 -4.82 8.00 -14.91
N GLY A 38 -4.26 7.48 -16.01
CA GLY A 38 -3.09 8.03 -16.69
C GLY A 38 -1.73 7.61 -16.10
N GLY A 39 -1.71 6.68 -15.14
CA GLY A 39 -0.48 6.23 -14.50
C GLY A 39 0.46 5.49 -15.44
N VAL A 40 1.71 5.94 -15.51
CA VAL A 40 2.75 5.35 -16.35
C VAL A 40 3.48 4.19 -15.66
N SER A 41 3.98 3.24 -16.45
CA SER A 41 4.77 2.10 -15.95
C SER A 41 6.24 2.49 -15.71
N ARG A 42 6.47 3.46 -14.83
CA ARG A 42 7.81 3.93 -14.41
C ARG A 42 8.10 3.55 -12.97
N ASP A 43 9.37 3.40 -12.62
CA ASP A 43 9.79 2.95 -11.29
C ASP A 43 9.21 3.79 -10.14
N GLU A 44 8.98 5.09 -10.36
CA GLU A 44 8.36 6.03 -9.42
C GLU A 44 6.85 5.79 -9.17
N ASN A 45 6.15 5.16 -10.12
CA ASN A 45 4.73 4.87 -10.03
C ASN A 45 4.43 3.40 -9.69
N LEU A 46 5.46 2.59 -9.42
CA LEU A 46 5.29 1.15 -9.23
C LEU A 46 5.72 0.70 -7.84
N CYS A 47 4.99 -0.26 -7.26
CA CYS A 47 5.40 -0.95 -6.04
C CYS A 47 5.05 -2.44 -6.08
N LEU A 48 5.53 -3.20 -5.09
CA LEU A 48 5.11 -4.60 -4.91
C LEU A 48 3.91 -4.66 -3.97
N ALA A 49 2.82 -5.28 -4.41
CA ALA A 49 1.62 -5.48 -3.61
C ALA A 49 1.27 -6.97 -3.50
N CYS A 50 0.72 -7.38 -2.36
CA CYS A 50 0.09 -8.70 -2.26
C CYS A 50 -1.27 -8.68 -2.96
N SER A 51 -1.78 -9.84 -3.35
CA SER A 51 -3.06 -9.96 -4.07
C SER A 51 -4.23 -9.29 -3.32
N SER A 52 -4.28 -9.44 -2.00
CA SER A 52 -5.31 -8.84 -1.15
C SER A 52 -5.26 -7.30 -1.15
N CYS A 53 -4.09 -6.71 -0.91
CA CYS A 53 -3.95 -5.26 -0.90
C CYS A 53 -4.10 -4.65 -2.30
N ASN A 54 -3.58 -5.33 -3.33
CA ASN A 54 -3.71 -4.91 -4.72
C ASN A 54 -5.18 -4.85 -5.14
N ARG A 55 -5.95 -5.91 -4.83
CA ARG A 55 -7.40 -5.95 -5.09
C ARG A 55 -8.16 -4.89 -4.31
N ALA A 56 -7.80 -4.65 -3.05
CA ALA A 56 -8.45 -3.64 -2.22
C ALA A 56 -8.21 -2.22 -2.74
N LYS A 57 -6.97 -1.91 -3.17
CA LYS A 57 -6.66 -0.62 -3.81
C LYS A 57 -7.40 -0.50 -5.15
N SER A 58 -7.33 -1.52 -5.99
CA SER A 58 -7.91 -1.50 -7.34
C SER A 58 -7.52 -0.21 -8.08
N THR A 59 -8.49 0.49 -8.65
CA THR A 59 -8.32 1.76 -9.37
C THR A 59 -8.42 3.00 -8.50
N GLN A 60 -8.46 2.85 -7.17
CA GLN A 60 -8.60 3.98 -6.26
C GLN A 60 -7.28 4.77 -6.15
N THR A 61 -7.41 6.10 -6.12
CA THR A 61 -6.33 7.07 -5.85
C THR A 61 -6.62 7.96 -4.65
N HIS A 62 -7.87 7.92 -4.16
CA HIS A 62 -8.35 8.67 -3.00
C HIS A 62 -9.30 7.79 -2.18
N THR A 63 -9.48 8.14 -0.91
CA THR A 63 -10.46 7.54 -0.01
C THR A 63 -11.12 8.63 0.83
N ARG A 64 -12.27 8.32 1.44
CA ARG A 64 -12.91 9.20 2.41
C ARG A 64 -12.30 8.95 3.78
N ASP A 65 -11.70 9.97 4.39
CA ASP A 65 -11.19 9.88 5.74
C ASP A 65 -12.36 9.77 6.73
N PRO A 66 -12.42 8.75 7.60
CA PRO A 66 -13.57 8.51 8.46
C PRO A 66 -13.74 9.55 9.58
N LEU A 67 -12.66 10.26 9.95
CA LEU A 67 -12.69 11.26 11.03
C LEU A 67 -13.13 12.63 10.50
N SER A 68 -12.42 13.14 9.49
CA SER A 68 -12.66 14.45 8.89
C SER A 68 -13.75 14.45 7.82
N ARG A 69 -14.13 13.27 7.31
CA ARG A 69 -15.04 13.06 6.16
C ARG A 69 -14.55 13.65 4.83
N LEU A 70 -13.34 14.19 4.79
CA LEU A 70 -12.72 14.72 3.58
C LEU A 70 -12.28 13.61 2.64
N ILE A 71 -12.26 13.91 1.34
CA ILE A 71 -11.62 13.04 0.35
C ILE A 71 -10.13 13.34 0.38
N VAL A 72 -9.32 12.32 0.62
CA VAL A 72 -7.88 12.42 0.82
C VAL A 72 -7.15 11.43 -0.09
N PRO A 73 -5.93 11.77 -0.56
CA PRO A 73 -5.15 10.86 -1.39
C PRO A 73 -4.79 9.58 -0.62
N LEU A 74 -4.64 8.47 -1.36
CA LEU A 74 -4.12 7.25 -0.75
C LEU A 74 -2.65 7.38 -0.39
N TYR A 75 -2.22 6.52 0.52
CA TYR A 75 -0.80 6.39 0.85
C TYR A 75 0.04 6.08 -0.40
N ASN A 76 1.10 6.86 -0.59
CA ASN A 76 2.06 6.69 -1.67
C ASN A 76 3.35 6.04 -1.12
N PRO A 77 3.58 4.74 -1.39
CA PRO A 77 4.74 4.02 -0.85
C PRO A 77 6.10 4.47 -1.40
N ASN A 78 6.13 5.23 -2.49
CA ASN A 78 7.37 5.75 -3.06
C ASN A 78 7.69 7.17 -2.55
N ALA A 79 6.74 7.86 -1.92
CA ALA A 79 6.91 9.21 -1.38
C ALA A 79 6.82 9.28 0.16
N GLN A 80 6.20 8.28 0.80
CA GLN A 80 5.92 8.28 2.23
C GLN A 80 6.57 7.07 2.92
N LYS A 81 7.00 7.26 4.17
CA LYS A 81 7.59 6.17 4.97
C LYS A 81 6.48 5.39 5.66
N TRP A 82 6.44 4.08 5.44
CA TRP A 82 5.37 3.22 5.98
C TRP A 82 5.19 3.36 7.50
N PHE A 83 6.29 3.37 8.26
CA PHE A 83 6.28 3.45 9.73
C PHE A 83 5.83 4.80 10.29
N ASP A 84 5.77 5.85 9.48
CA ASP A 84 5.23 7.15 9.90
C ASP A 84 3.69 7.17 9.82
N HIS A 85 3.09 6.21 9.11
CA HIS A 85 1.65 6.17 8.82
C HIS A 85 0.96 4.93 9.39
N PHE A 86 1.66 3.81 9.50
CA PHE A 86 1.08 2.52 9.85
C PHE A 86 1.92 1.75 10.86
N ARG A 87 1.26 0.83 11.56
CA ARG A 87 1.91 -0.24 12.32
C ARG A 87 1.11 -1.53 12.18
N TRP A 88 1.77 -2.65 12.42
CA TRP A 88 1.07 -3.89 12.72
C TRP A 88 0.49 -3.84 14.15
N THR A 89 -0.63 -4.51 14.36
CA THR A 89 -1.14 -4.83 15.70
C THR A 89 -0.15 -5.75 16.43
N GLN A 90 -0.21 -5.79 17.76
CA GLN A 90 0.75 -6.54 18.57
C GLN A 90 0.72 -8.05 18.29
N ASP A 91 -0.45 -8.58 17.95
CA ASP A 91 -0.67 -9.96 17.51
C ASP A 91 -0.22 -10.23 16.06
N GLY A 92 0.19 -9.19 15.31
CA GLY A 92 0.68 -9.30 13.94
C GLY A 92 -0.39 -9.64 12.90
N THR A 93 -1.67 -9.53 13.24
CA THR A 93 -2.79 -9.95 12.37
C THR A 93 -3.29 -8.84 11.47
N ARG A 94 -3.20 -7.57 11.92
CA ARG A 94 -3.77 -6.42 11.22
C ARG A 94 -2.82 -5.24 11.10
N VAL A 95 -3.00 -4.44 10.06
CA VAL A 95 -2.33 -3.15 9.87
C VAL A 95 -3.29 -2.03 10.27
N VAL A 96 -2.82 -1.14 11.14
CA VAL A 96 -3.59 0.00 11.64
C VAL A 96 -2.86 1.32 11.37
N GLY A 97 -3.62 2.37 11.11
CA GLY A 97 -3.09 3.72 10.91
C GLY A 97 -2.70 4.39 12.23
N LEU A 98 -1.62 5.16 12.22
CA LEU A 98 -1.19 5.99 13.35
C LEU A 98 -2.08 7.24 13.45
N ALA A 99 -2.55 7.58 14.64
CA ALA A 99 -3.56 8.62 14.87
C ALA A 99 -3.07 10.05 14.57
N LEU A 100 -1.75 10.28 14.47
CA LEU A 100 -1.16 11.63 14.46
C LEU A 100 -1.19 12.34 13.09
N ARG A 101 -1.76 11.74 12.03
CA ARG A 101 -1.93 12.41 10.74
C ARG A 101 -3.30 12.12 10.13
N PRO A 102 -4.21 13.10 10.12
CA PRO A 102 -5.45 13.03 9.34
C PRO A 102 -5.10 12.83 7.87
N GLY A 103 -5.81 11.92 7.18
CA GLY A 103 -5.79 11.88 5.72
C GLY A 103 -5.06 10.73 5.04
N TYR A 104 -4.52 9.75 5.78
CA TYR A 104 -3.91 8.57 5.15
C TYR A 104 -4.30 7.28 5.89
N ARG A 105 -5.46 6.72 5.55
CA ARG A 105 -5.83 5.37 5.97
C ARG A 105 -6.05 4.52 4.73
N PHE A 106 -5.12 3.63 4.43
CA PHE A 106 -5.53 2.41 3.73
C PHE A 106 -5.76 1.33 4.78
N GLY A 107 -7.03 1.19 5.16
CA GLY A 107 -7.51 -0.03 5.78
C GLY A 107 -7.48 -1.13 4.74
N VAL A 108 -6.73 -2.20 5.01
CA VAL A 108 -7.12 -3.58 4.73
C VAL A 108 -6.08 -4.49 5.36
N ALA A 109 -6.35 -4.88 6.60
CA ALA A 109 -6.08 -6.24 7.02
C ALA A 109 -7.34 -6.72 7.73
N SER A 110 -7.99 -7.66 7.05
CA SER A 110 -9.07 -8.52 7.55
C SER A 110 -10.40 -7.82 7.78
N GLN A 111 -11.47 -8.54 7.48
CA GLN A 111 -12.75 -8.38 8.18
C GLN A 111 -12.44 -8.44 9.69
#